data_AF-A0A6V7JZ99-F1
#
_entry.id   AF-A0A6V7JZ99-F1
#
_cell.length_a   1.000
_cell.length_b   1.000
_cell.length_c   1.000
_cell.angle_alpha   90.00
_cell.angle_beta   90.00
_cell.angle_gamma   90.00
#
_symmetry.space_group_name_H-M   'P 1'
#
loop_
_entity.id
_entity.type
_entity.pdbx_description
1 polymer ?
#
loop_
_entity_poly.entity_id
_entity_poly.type
_entity_poly.pdbx_seq_one_letter_code
_entity_poly.pdbx_strand_id
1 'polypeptide(L)' 'VNQAFPLNDDIGVVDLPSGLTQPPYGGQCVFSGWGAGEFSQLLLHWASFRILQPAECRDIALKGELCAESANGITYTES' A
#
# COMPACT_ATOMS: atom_id res chain seq x y z
N VAL A 1 -2.51 -9.79 28.71
CA VAL A 1 -2.85 -11.09 28.06
C VAL A 1 -2.06 -11.15 26.77
N ASN A 2 -1.01 -11.97 26.70
CA ASN A 2 -0.26 -12.17 25.45
C ASN A 2 -0.85 -13.41 24.78
N GLN A 3 -1.86 -13.20 23.93
CA GLN A 3 -2.43 -14.28 23.15
C GLN A 3 -1.79 -14.23 21.76
N ALA A 4 -0.96 -15.24 21.45
CA ALA A 4 -0.41 -15.42 20.12
C ALA A 4 -1.51 -15.98 19.20
N PHE A 5 -1.58 -15.45 17.97
CA PHE A 5 -2.45 -16.00 16.93
C PHE A 5 -1.66 -17.05 16.12
N PRO A 6 -2.18 -18.27 15.96
CA PRO A 6 -1.52 -19.28 15.14
C PRO A 6 -1.56 -18.87 13.67
N LEU A 7 -0.41 -18.94 13.01
CA LEU A 7 -0.32 -18.76 11.55
C LEU A 7 -0.93 -19.97 10.85
N ASN A 8 -1.52 -19.74 9.68
CA ASN A 8 -2.11 -20.74 8.81
C ASN A 8 -2.21 -20.20 7.37
N ASP A 9 -2.92 -20.91 6.49
CA ASP A 9 -3.08 -20.52 5.08
C ASP A 9 -3.78 -19.16 4.89
N ASP A 10 -4.60 -18.73 5.87
CA ASP A 10 -5.36 -17.48 5.85
C ASP A 10 -4.73 -16.37 6.74
N ILE A 11 -3.77 -16.72 7.60
CA ILE A 11 -3.13 -15.82 8.58
C ILE A 11 -1.61 -15.93 8.43
N GLY A 12 -1.02 -14.89 7.82
CA GLY A 12 0.42 -14.75 7.61
C GLY A 12 0.99 -13.48 8.22
N VAL A 13 2.32 -13.36 8.14
CA VAL A 13 3.06 -12.14 8.48
C VAL A 13 3.65 -11.54 7.20
N VAL A 14 3.85 -10.23 7.21
CA VAL A 14 4.54 -9.52 6.12
C VAL A 14 5.98 -9.20 6.54
N ASP A 15 6.90 -9.29 5.60
CA ASP A 15 8.29 -8.94 5.82
C ASP A 15 8.45 -7.42 5.96
N LEU A 16 9.26 -7.00 6.94
CA LEU A 16 9.64 -5.60 7.05
C LEU A 16 10.79 -5.31 6.07
N PRO A 17 10.73 -4.20 5.31
CA PRO A 17 11.82 -3.83 4.42
C PRO A 17 13.06 -3.47 5.26
N SER A 18 14.13 -4.25 5.11
CA SER A 18 15.42 -3.97 5.74
C SER A 18 16.38 -3.28 4.76
N GLY A 19 17.02 -2.18 5.18
CA GLY A 19 18.14 -1.60 4.44
C GLY A 19 17.78 -0.74 3.23
N LEU A 20 16.54 -0.28 3.10
CA LEU A 20 16.19 0.71 2.08
C LEU A 20 16.77 2.08 2.47
N THR A 21 17.74 2.56 1.69
CA THR A 21 18.23 3.95 1.76
C THR A 21 17.34 4.91 0.98
N GLN A 22 16.58 4.38 0.02
CA GLN A 22 15.59 5.11 -0.78
C GLN A 22 14.37 4.22 -1.04
N PRO A 23 13.19 4.82 -1.24
CA PRO A 23 12.00 4.08 -1.65
C PRO A 23 12.19 3.41 -3.02
N PRO A 24 11.52 2.28 -3.28
CA PRO A 24 11.65 1.55 -4.54
C PRO A 24 10.84 2.21 -5.68
N TYR A 25 11.22 3.43 -6.06
CA TYR A 25 10.57 4.20 -7.12
C TYR A 25 10.54 3.44 -8.45
N GLY A 26 9.43 3.55 -9.19
CA GLY A 26 9.16 2.77 -10.40
C GLY A 26 8.74 1.32 -10.14
N GLY A 27 8.94 0.83 -8.91
CA GLY A 27 8.47 -0.47 -8.45
C GLY A 27 6.94 -0.54 -8.38
N GLN A 28 6.43 -1.77 -8.38
CA GLN A 28 5.01 -2.05 -8.19
C GLN A 28 4.72 -2.32 -6.71
N CYS A 29 3.64 -1.77 -6.19
CA CYS A 29 3.05 -2.12 -4.90
C CYS A 29 1.59 -2.54 -5.08
N VAL A 30 1.05 -3.22 -4.08
CA VAL A 30 -0.35 -3.65 -4.05
C VAL A 30 -0.99 -3.07 -2.81
N PHE A 31 -2.12 -2.39 -2.98
CA PHE A 31 -2.99 -2.02 -1.87
C PHE A 31 -4.15 -3.00 -1.85
N SER A 32 -4.44 -3.55 -0.68
CA SER A 32 -5.58 -4.43 -0.45
C SER A 32 -6.43 -3.92 0.70
N GLY A 33 -7.75 -4.03 0.56
CA GLY A 33 -8.69 -3.63 1.61
C GLY A 33 -10.14 -3.78 1.17
N TRP A 34 -11.05 -3.40 2.06
CA TRP A 34 -12.50 -3.54 1.88
C TRP A 34 -13.18 -2.23 1.39
N GLY A 35 -12.40 -1.17 1.20
CA GLY A 35 -12.89 0.14 0.77
C GLY A 35 -13.83 0.83 1.77
N ALA A 36 -14.20 2.07 1.47
CA ALA A 36 -15.19 2.82 2.22
C ALA A 36 -16.48 2.92 1.39
N GLY A 37 -17.49 2.10 1.70
CA GLY A 37 -18.81 2.12 1.07
C GLY A 37 -19.67 0.94 1.51
N GLU A 38 -20.99 1.14 1.64
CA GLU A 38 -21.91 0.15 2.23
C GLU A 38 -21.98 -1.19 1.47
N PHE A 39 -21.56 -1.23 0.20
CA PHE A 39 -21.64 -2.42 -0.64
C PHE A 39 -20.29 -3.09 -0.95
N SER A 40 -19.15 -2.44 -0.66
CA SER A 40 -17.81 -2.98 -0.99
C SER A 40 -17.17 -3.82 0.13
N GLN A 41 -17.79 -3.88 1.31
CA GLN A 41 -17.15 -4.44 2.50
C GLN A 41 -17.22 -5.96 2.64
N LEU A 42 -17.97 -6.64 1.76
CA LEU A 42 -18.16 -8.10 1.83
C LEU A 42 -17.02 -8.89 1.21
N LEU A 43 -16.25 -8.28 0.31
CA LEU A 43 -15.16 -8.92 -0.41
C LEU A 43 -13.88 -8.10 -0.24
N LEU A 44 -12.76 -8.80 -0.05
CA LEU A 44 -11.45 -8.16 -0.09
C LEU A 44 -11.16 -7.77 -1.54
N HIS A 45 -10.77 -6.52 -1.75
CA HIS A 45 -10.34 -6.00 -3.03
C HIS A 45 -8.85 -5.67 -2.98
N TRP A 46 -8.20 -5.67 -4.15
CA TRP A 46 -6.82 -5.22 -4.28
C TRP A 46 -6.60 -4.56 -5.64
N ALA A 47 -5.61 -3.68 -5.70
CA ALA A 47 -5.17 -3.05 -6.93
C ALA A 47 -3.65 -2.84 -6.92
N SER A 48 -3.06 -2.87 -8.11
CA SER A 48 -1.62 -2.67 -8.32
C SER A 48 -1.32 -1.22 -8.70
N PHE A 49 -0.23 -0.70 -8.15
CA PHE A 49 0.17 0.68 -8.28
C PHE A 49 1.66 0.79 -8.54
N ARG A 50 2.06 1.81 -9.29
CA ARG A 50 3.47 2.16 -9.50
C ARG A 50 3.88 3.23 -8.48
N ILE A 51 4.97 2.98 -7.75
CA ILE A 51 5.54 3.95 -6.81
C ILE A 51 6.19 5.08 -7.62
N LEU A 52 5.80 6.31 -7.32
CA LEU A 52 6.19 7.52 -8.04
C LEU A 52 7.38 8.22 -7.37
N GLN A 53 8.23 8.86 -8.18
CA GLN A 53 9.19 9.82 -7.64
C GLN A 53 8.44 11.04 -7.08
N PRO A 54 9.02 11.77 -6.10
CA PRO A 54 8.40 12.97 -5.54
C PRO A 54 8.04 14.03 -6.58
N ALA A 55 8.84 14.14 -7.65
CA ALA A 55 8.60 15.07 -8.75
C ALA A 55 7.40 14.69 -9.64
N GLU A 56 6.98 13.43 -9.62
CA GLU A 56 5.82 12.92 -10.37
C GLU A 56 4.51 13.05 -9.56
N CYS A 57 4.59 13.27 -8.25
CA CYS A 57 3.40 13.46 -7.42
C CYS A 57 2.68 14.76 -7.82
N ARG A 58 1.38 14.67 -8.12
CA ARG A 58 0.55 15.86 -8.40
C ARG A 58 0.34 16.72 -7.15
N ASP A 59 0.34 16.09 -5.98
CA ASP A 59 0.29 16.73 -4.67
C ASP A 59 1.66 16.62 -3.98
N ILE A 60 1.98 17.55 -3.08
CA ILE A 60 3.26 17.56 -2.37
C ILE A 60 3.28 16.36 -1.42
N ALA A 61 4.06 15.32 -1.74
CA ALA A 61 4.39 14.26 -0.80
C ALA A 61 4.99 14.90 0.47
N LEU A 62 4.38 14.69 1.63
CA LEU A 62 4.95 15.16 2.88
C LEU A 62 6.24 14.38 3.17
N LYS A 63 7.08 14.95 4.04
CA LYS A 63 8.36 14.33 4.38
C LYS A 63 8.11 12.98 5.07
N GLY A 64 8.42 11.90 4.36
CA GLY A 64 8.22 10.52 4.83
C GLY A 64 7.14 9.75 4.08
N GLU A 65 6.38 10.41 3.21
CA GLU A 65 5.31 9.79 2.42
C GLU A 65 5.80 9.32 1.04
N LEU A 66 5.07 8.35 0.49
CA LEU A 66 5.22 7.88 -0.89
C LEU A 66 3.92 8.11 -1.67
N CYS A 67 4.07 8.48 -2.93
CA CYS A 67 2.94 8.50 -3.86
C CYS A 67 2.97 7.24 -4.71
N ALA A 68 1.80 6.72 -5.05
CA ALA A 68 1.66 5.67 -6.05
C ALA A 68 0.49 5.96 -6.98
N GLU A 69 0.60 5.54 -8.23
CA GLU A 69 -0.47 5.66 -9.23
C GLU A 69 -0.97 4.30 -9.70
N SER A 70 -2.28 4.18 -9.88
CA SER A 70 -2.87 3.04 -10.59
C SER A 70 -2.79 3.26 -12.10
N ALA A 71 -2.91 2.18 -12.87
CA ALA A 71 -3.02 2.25 -14.33
C ALA A 71 -4.19 3.13 -14.83
N ASN A 72 -5.18 3.39 -13.97
CA ASN A 72 -6.32 4.24 -14.26
C ASN A 72 -6.08 5.73 -13.91
N GLY A 73 -4.87 6.10 -13.47
CA GLY A 73 -4.49 7.48 -13.17
C GLY A 73 -4.97 8.01 -11.82
N ILE A 74 -5.43 7.14 -10.92
CA ILE A 74 -5.76 7.51 -9.53
C ILE A 74 -4.47 7.52 -8.71
N THR A 75 -4.12 8.66 -8.11
CA THR A 75 -2.97 8.86 -7.23
C THR A 75 -3.40 8.69 -5.78
N TYR A 76 -2.59 7.97 -4.99
CA TYR A 76 -2.77 7.82 -3.54
C TYR A 76 -1.52 8.30 -2.82
N THR A 77 -1.72 8.98 -1.68
CA THR A 77 -0.69 9.39 -0.72
C THR A 77 -1.01 8.73 0.61
N GLU A 78 -0.05 8.03 1.21
CA GLU A 78 -0.19 7.47 2.55
C GLU A 78 0.62 8.33 3.54
N SER A 79 -0.03 8.75 4.63
CA SER A 79 0.49 9.63 5.69
C SER A 79 0.93 8.89 6.94
#